data_AF-A0A2X1A4B5-F1
#
_entry.id   AF-A0A2X1A4B5-F1
#
_cell.length_a   1.000
_cell.length_b   1.000
_cell.length_c   1.000
_cell.angle_alpha   90.00
_cell.angle_beta   90.00
_cell.angle_gamma   90.00
#
_symmetry.space_group_name_H-M   'P 1'
#
loop_
_entity.id
_entity.type
_entity.pdbx_description
1 polymer ?
#
loop_
_entity_poly.entity_id
_entity_poly.type
_entity_poly.pdbx_seq_one_letter_code
_entity_poly.pdbx_strand_id
1 'polypeptide(L)'
;MANNQAKKGIVIDYDSIANQESFKSLVRRKNSFLWSMTAIFLSAYMLLPILTSYTTILHQKAFGEITWVWIYAAGLFIMTWGLCHLYVAKANSFDREAKAIIAEYENGGGRR
;
A
#
# COMPACT_ATOMS: atom_id res chain seq x y z
N MET A 1 -33.11 -39.49 15.89
CA MET A 1 -33.50 -38.07 15.79
C MET A 1 -32.24 -37.27 15.46
N ALA A 2 -32.01 -36.96 14.19
CA ALA A 2 -30.80 -36.26 13.74
C ALA A 2 -30.92 -34.77 14.10
N ASN A 3 -30.14 -34.33 15.09
CA ASN A 3 -30.06 -32.93 15.50
C ASN A 3 -29.26 -32.16 14.45
N ASN A 4 -29.95 -31.63 13.45
CA ASN A 4 -29.39 -30.73 12.46
C ASN A 4 -29.29 -29.33 13.09
N GLN A 5 -28.31 -29.16 14.00
CA GLN A 5 -27.82 -27.84 14.37
C GLN A 5 -27.13 -27.28 13.12
N ALA A 6 -27.94 -26.69 12.24
CA ALA A 6 -27.43 -25.81 11.21
C ALA A 6 -26.50 -24.82 11.91
N LYS A 7 -25.20 -24.93 11.62
CA LYS A 7 -24.23 -23.86 11.91
C LYS A 7 -24.88 -22.59 11.37
N LYS A 8 -25.45 -21.78 12.26
CA LYS A 8 -25.87 -20.42 11.95
C LYS A 8 -24.56 -19.71 11.67
N GLY A 9 -24.13 -19.76 10.41
CA GLY A 9 -22.92 -19.09 9.95
C GLY A 9 -23.02 -17.67 10.47
N ILE A 10 -22.00 -17.25 11.21
CA ILE A 10 -21.93 -15.87 11.69
C ILE A 10 -21.93 -15.02 10.42
N VAL A 11 -23.07 -14.41 10.10
CA VAL A 11 -23.13 -13.45 9.01
C VAL A 11 -22.35 -12.25 9.51
N ILE A 12 -21.14 -12.07 8.98
CA ILE A 12 -20.28 -10.95 9.33
C ILE A 12 -20.94 -9.70 8.75
N ASP A 13 -21.36 -8.80 9.63
CA ASP A 13 -21.84 -7.48 9.23
C ASP A 13 -20.65 -6.55 9.00
N TYR A 14 -20.26 -6.43 7.73
CA TYR A 14 -19.15 -5.58 7.31
C TYR A 14 -19.46 -4.08 7.50
N ASP A 15 -20.72 -3.65 7.50
CA ASP A 15 -21.09 -2.25 7.73
C ASP A 15 -20.87 -1.88 9.21
N SER A 16 -21.19 -2.79 10.12
CA SER A 16 -20.87 -2.63 11.54
C SER A 16 -19.36 -2.54 11.78
N ILE A 17 -18.56 -3.41 11.13
CA ILE A 17 -17.09 -3.37 11.22
C ILE A 17 -16.52 -2.07 10.61
N ALA A 18 -17.04 -1.64 9.46
CA ALA A 18 -16.61 -0.41 8.80
C ALA A 18 -16.82 0.84 9.66
N ASN A 19 -17.82 0.81 10.56
CA ASN A 19 -18.10 1.89 11.48
C ASN A 19 -17.23 1.91 12.74
N GLN A 20 -16.54 0.81 13.08
CA GLN A 20 -15.67 0.74 14.24
C GLN A 20 -14.46 1.69 14.15
N GLU A 21 -14.09 2.28 15.28
CA GLU A 21 -12.91 3.15 15.36
C GLU A 21 -11.62 2.40 15.03
N SER A 22 -11.52 1.12 15.44
CA SER A 22 -10.39 0.24 15.14
C SER A 22 -10.17 0.11 13.63
N PHE A 23 -11.24 -0.15 12.86
CA PHE A 23 -11.20 -0.23 11.41
C PHE A 23 -10.88 1.10 10.74
N LYS A 24 -11.52 2.19 11.17
CA LYS A 24 -11.22 3.55 10.65
C LYS A 24 -9.76 3.93 10.89
N SER A 25 -9.20 3.58 12.04
CA SER A 25 -7.79 3.81 12.36
C SER A 25 -6.86 3.03 11.42
N LEU A 26 -7.20 1.77 11.11
CA LEU A 26 -6.46 0.93 10.17
C LEU A 26 -6.48 1.53 8.76
N VAL A 27 -7.65 1.96 8.28
CA VAL A 27 -7.78 2.61 6.97
C VAL A 27 -6.96 3.90 6.91
N ARG A 28 -6.97 4.72 7.96
CA ARG A 28 -6.16 5.95 8.01
C ARG A 28 -4.66 5.68 7.94
N ARG A 29 -4.17 4.66 8.67
CA ARG A 29 -2.76 4.23 8.61
C ARG A 29 -2.39 3.74 7.21
N LYS A 30 -3.23 2.90 6.60
CA LYS A 30 -3.04 2.38 5.23
C LYS A 30 -2.99 3.53 4.21
N ASN A 31 -3.95 4.44 4.28
CA ASN A 31 -4.03 5.55 3.33
C ASN A 31 -2.86 6.52 3.47
N SER A 32 -2.42 6.84 4.70
CA SER A 32 -1.23 7.67 4.92
C SER A 32 0.01 7.05 4.30
N PHE A 33 0.21 5.75 4.53
CA PHE A 33 1.32 5.00 3.94
C PHE A 33 1.29 5.01 2.40
N LEU A 34 0.14 4.74 1.80
CA LEU A 34 -0.03 4.79 0.35
C LEU A 34 0.21 6.19 -0.22
N TRP A 35 -0.26 7.23 0.47
CA TRP A 35 -0.01 8.62 0.08
C TRP A 35 1.48 8.96 0.11
N SER A 36 2.22 8.56 1.15
CA SER A 36 3.66 8.77 1.20
C SER A 36 4.39 8.06 0.06
N MET A 37 4.05 6.80 -0.22
CA MET A 37 4.62 6.07 -1.35
C MET A 37 4.31 6.72 -2.70
N THR A 38 3.07 7.17 -2.87
CA THR A 38 2.61 7.84 -4.10
C THR A 38 3.35 9.16 -4.29
N ALA A 39 3.54 9.94 -3.21
CA ALA A 39 4.30 11.18 -3.26
C ALA A 39 5.75 10.95 -3.66
N ILE A 40 6.42 9.92 -3.12
CA ILE A 40 7.79 9.56 -3.51
C ILE A 40 7.85 9.16 -4.99
N PHE A 41 6.97 8.26 -5.41
CA PHE A 41 6.88 7.80 -6.80
C PHE A 41 6.65 8.97 -7.77
N LEU A 42 5.66 9.81 -7.47
CA LEU A 42 5.30 10.95 -8.30
C LEU A 42 6.44 11.98 -8.36
N SER A 43 7.10 12.23 -7.22
CA SER A 43 8.24 13.14 -7.16
C SER A 43 9.38 12.65 -8.03
N ALA A 44 9.78 11.37 -7.92
CA ALA A 44 10.82 10.80 -8.77
C ALA A 44 10.41 10.79 -10.25
N TYR A 45 9.16 10.42 -10.54
CA TYR A 45 8.66 10.39 -11.91
C TYR A 45 8.64 11.78 -12.56
N MET A 46 8.18 12.81 -11.82
CA MET A 46 8.13 14.20 -12.30
C MET A 46 9.51 14.87 -12.34
N LEU A 47 10.44 14.41 -11.50
CA LEU A 47 11.80 14.95 -11.51
C LEU A 47 12.51 14.65 -12.83
N LEU A 48 12.25 13.50 -13.47
CA LEU A 48 12.84 13.17 -14.77
C LEU A 48 12.55 14.20 -15.88
N PRO A 49 11.28 14.52 -16.24
CA PRO A 49 10.99 15.53 -17.27
C PRO A 49 11.43 16.93 -16.85
N ILE A 50 11.39 17.28 -15.55
CA ILE A 50 11.90 18.56 -15.06
C ILE A 50 13.41 18.65 -15.31
N LEU A 51 14.19 17.66 -14.89
CA LEU A 51 15.64 17.65 -15.12
C LEU A 51 15.96 17.60 -16.62
N THR A 52 15.19 16.86 -17.40
CA THR A 52 15.39 16.76 -18.86
C THR A 52 15.11 18.11 -19.55
N SER A 53 14.09 18.85 -19.12
CA SER A 53 13.70 20.12 -19.76
C SER A 53 14.53 21.32 -19.29
N TYR A 54 14.98 21.33 -18.03
CA TYR A 54 15.63 22.49 -17.41
C TYR A 54 17.14 22.32 -17.20
N THR A 55 17.69 21.11 -17.39
CA THR A 55 19.12 20.86 -17.21
C THR A 55 19.71 20.04 -18.36
N THR A 56 21.01 20.21 -18.61
CA THR A 56 21.76 19.41 -19.61
C THR A 56 22.46 18.21 -18.99
N ILE A 57 22.43 18.05 -17.66
CA ILE A 57 23.11 16.99 -16.91
C ILE A 57 22.68 15.61 -17.41
N LEU A 58 21.38 15.42 -17.61
CA LEU A 58 20.81 14.14 -18.05
C LEU A 58 21.27 13.74 -19.45
N HIS A 59 21.55 14.71 -20.31
CA HIS A 59 21.99 14.49 -21.69
C HIS A 59 23.49 14.22 -21.80
N GLN A 60 24.27 14.48 -20.75
CA GLN A 60 25.69 14.17 -20.76
C GLN A 60 25.91 12.65 -20.81
N LYS A 61 26.96 12.25 -21.53
CA LYS A 61 27.39 10.86 -21.63
C LYS A 61 27.91 10.38 -20.28
N ALA A 62 27.32 9.32 -19.75
CA ALA A 62 27.79 8.65 -18.54
C ALA A 62 28.86 7.61 -18.90
N PHE A 63 28.52 6.66 -19.79
CA PHE A 63 29.43 5.61 -20.26
C PHE A 63 29.19 5.34 -21.76
N GLY A 64 30.20 5.61 -22.59
CA GLY A 64 30.06 5.46 -24.04
C GLY A 64 28.95 6.36 -24.62
N GLU A 65 27.98 5.79 -25.32
CA GLU A 65 26.80 6.50 -25.84
C GLU A 65 25.63 6.58 -24.84
N ILE A 66 25.74 5.92 -23.68
CA ILE A 66 24.69 5.93 -22.65
C ILE A 66 24.74 7.25 -21.90
N THR A 67 23.62 7.99 -21.93
CA THR A 67 23.43 9.23 -21.18
C THR A 67 22.88 8.98 -19.78
N TRP A 68 22.97 9.98 -18.91
CA TRP A 68 22.41 9.93 -17.57
C TRP A 68 20.88 9.73 -17.53
N VAL A 69 20.14 10.06 -18.60
CA VAL A 69 18.71 9.72 -18.74
C VAL A 69 18.49 8.22 -18.54
N TRP A 70 19.29 7.38 -19.18
CA TRP A 70 19.15 5.93 -19.11
C TRP A 70 19.46 5.39 -17.71
N ILE A 71 20.46 5.97 -17.04
CA ILE A 71 20.80 5.61 -15.65
C ILE A 71 19.65 5.98 -14.70
N TYR A 72 19.07 7.17 -14.86
CA TYR A 72 17.91 7.59 -14.08
C TYR A 72 16.71 6.68 -14.35
N ALA A 73 16.41 6.38 -15.61
CA ALA A 73 15.33 5.49 -16.00
C ALA A 73 15.51 4.08 -15.39
N ALA A 74 16.73 3.53 -15.43
CA ALA A 74 17.08 2.29 -14.74
C ALA A 74 16.84 2.39 -13.22
N GLY A 75 17.22 3.51 -12.61
CA GLY A 75 16.95 3.81 -11.20
C GLY A 75 15.46 3.82 -10.84
N LEU A 76 14.58 4.30 -11.73
CA LEU A 76 13.13 4.25 -11.52
C LEU A 76 12.60 2.82 -11.40
N PHE A 77 13.16 1.85 -12.16
CA PHE A 77 12.78 0.45 -12.00
C PHE A 77 13.15 -0.10 -10.63
N ILE A 78 14.38 0.19 -10.17
CA ILE A 78 14.86 -0.22 -8.85
C ILE A 78 13.98 0.40 -7.75
N MET A 79 13.67 1.69 -7.87
CA MET A 79 12.75 2.38 -6.96
C MET A 79 11.37 1.68 -6.95
N THR A 80 10.78 1.41 -8.11
CA THR A 80 9.47 0.75 -8.19
C THR A 80 9.48 -0.63 -7.54
N TRP A 81 10.50 -1.46 -7.80
CA TRP A 81 10.62 -2.75 -7.12
C TRP A 81 10.79 -2.60 -5.62
N GLY A 82 11.58 -1.63 -5.17
CA GLY A 82 11.73 -1.29 -3.75
C GLY A 82 10.40 -0.91 -3.12
N LEU A 83 9.63 -0.03 -3.77
CA LEU A 83 8.28 0.36 -3.33
C LEU A 83 7.32 -0.84 -3.31
N CYS A 84 7.32 -1.70 -4.34
CA CYS A 84 6.49 -2.90 -4.36
C CYS A 84 6.83 -3.85 -3.19
N HIS A 85 8.11 -4.09 -2.94
CA HIS A 85 8.52 -4.99 -1.86
C HIS A 85 8.17 -4.42 -0.48
N LEU A 86 8.42 -3.11 -0.29
CA LEU A 86 8.07 -2.38 0.92
C LEU A 86 6.55 -2.36 1.15
N TYR A 87 5.76 -2.18 0.08
CA TYR A 87 4.31 -2.28 0.12
C TYR A 87 3.85 -3.66 0.58
N VAL A 88 4.35 -4.74 -0.03
CA VAL A 88 3.94 -6.11 0.35
C VAL A 88 4.27 -6.39 1.81
N ALA A 89 5.48 -6.02 2.25
CA ALA A 89 5.88 -6.19 3.64
C ALA A 89 4.94 -5.44 4.62
N LYS A 90 4.51 -4.23 4.26
CA LYS A 90 3.59 -3.44 5.08
C LYS A 90 2.14 -3.92 4.98
N ALA A 91 1.68 -4.35 3.81
CA ALA A 91 0.35 -4.89 3.56
C ALA A 91 0.09 -6.13 4.43
N ASN A 92 1.08 -7.01 4.57
CA ASN A 92 1.01 -8.16 5.48
C ASN A 92 0.75 -7.76 6.95
N SER A 93 1.19 -6.58 7.38
CA SER A 93 0.85 -6.04 8.71
C SER A 93 -0.61 -5.62 8.79
N PHE A 94 -1.09 -4.89 7.80
CA PHE A 94 -2.49 -4.45 7.74
C PHE A 94 -3.46 -5.63 7.67
N ASP A 95 -3.10 -6.71 6.96
CA ASP A 95 -3.91 -7.93 6.90
C ASP A 95 -4.01 -8.63 8.26
N ARG A 96 -2.93 -8.63 9.06
CA ARG A 96 -2.97 -9.14 10.44
C ARG A 96 -3.86 -8.29 11.33
N GLU A 97 -3.77 -6.97 11.22
CA GLU A 97 -4.60 -6.04 11.99
C GLU A 97 -6.09 -6.19 11.61
N ALA A 98 -6.40 -6.34 10.33
CA ALA A 98 -7.78 -6.58 9.87
C ALA A 98 -8.36 -7.89 10.43
N LYS A 99 -7.58 -8.98 10.43
CA LYS A 99 -8.00 -10.26 11.03
C LYS A 99 -8.27 -10.12 12.53
N ALA A 100 -7.45 -9.35 13.25
CA ALA A 100 -7.66 -9.09 14.67
C ALA A 100 -8.98 -8.34 14.94
N ILE A 101 -9.32 -7.34 14.12
CA ILE A 101 -10.59 -6.60 14.21
C ILE A 101 -11.79 -7.51 13.96
N ILE A 102 -11.70 -8.41 12.97
CA ILE A 102 -12.76 -9.39 12.71
C ILE A 102 -12.93 -10.33 13.91
N ALA A 103 -11.84 -10.82 14.49
CA ALA A 103 -11.89 -11.67 15.69
C ALA A 103 -12.47 -10.94 16.91
N GLU A 104 -12.18 -9.65 17.08
CA GLU A 104 -12.79 -8.80 18.12
C GLU A 104 -14.32 -8.68 17.93
N TYR A 105 -14.77 -8.49 16.68
CA TYR A 105 -16.19 -8.44 16.34
C TYR A 105 -16.90 -9.77 16.64
N GLU A 106 -16.29 -10.91 16.28
CA GLU A 106 -16.84 -12.25 16.54
C GLU A 106 -16.95 -12.55 18.05
N ASN A 107 -16.01 -12.06 18.86
CA ASN A 107 -16.01 -12.22 20.32
C ASN A 107 -16.98 -11.26 21.06
N GLY A 108 -17.80 -10.49 20.32
CA GLY A 108 -18.86 -9.64 20.90
C GLY A 108 -18.45 -8.21 21.21
N GLY A 109 -17.21 -7.79 20.88
CA GLY A 109 -16.74 -6.43 21.08
C GLY A 109 -17.45 -5.37 20.22
N GLY A 110 -18.06 -5.79 19.11
CA GLY A 110 -18.74 -4.89 18.15
C GLY A 110 -20.25 -5.10 17.99
N ARG A 111 -20.90 -5.86 18.88
CA ARG A 111 -22.37 -6.12 18.84
C ARG A 111 -23.18 -5.16 19.73
N ARG A 112 -22.59 -4.08 20.23
CA ARG A 112 -23.28 -3.05 21.03
C ARG A 112 -23.48 -1.79 20.22
#